data_AF-A0A349HB33-F1
#
_entry.id   AF-A0A349HB33-F1
#
_cell.length_a   1.000
_cell.length_b   1.000
_cell.length_c   1.000
_cell.angle_alpha   90.00
_cell.angle_beta   90.00
_cell.angle_gamma   90.00
#
_symmetry.space_group_name_H-M   'P 1'
#
loop_
_entity.id
_entity.type
_entity.pdbx_description
1 polymer ?
#
loop_
_entity_poly.entity_id
_entity_poly.type
_entity_poly.pdbx_seq_one_letter_code
_entity_poly.pdbx_strand_id
1 'polypeptide(L)' 'MELACLDLEGVLVPEVWINVAERTGIEALRLTTRDIPDYDRLMRHRLALLDQHHLK' A
#
# COMPACT_ATOMS: atom_id res chain seq x y z
N MET A 1 33.55 7.83 4.82
CA MET A 1 32.57 6.73 4.92
C MET A 1 31.39 7.12 4.03
N GLU A 2 31.05 6.29 3.06
CA GLU A 2 29.96 6.56 2.12
C GLU A 2 28.75 5.70 2.46
N LEU A 3 27.56 6.29 2.43
CA LEU A 3 26.28 5.65 2.74
C LEU A 3 25.31 5.95 1.60
N ALA A 4 24.64 4.90 1.11
CA ALA A 4 23.57 5.02 0.13
C ALA A 4 22.22 4.73 0.80
N CYS A 5 21.29 5.67 0.68
CA CYS A 5 19.91 5.50 1.10
C CYS A 5 19.06 5.39 -0.17
N LEU A 6 18.34 4.27 -0.30
CA LEU A 6 17.49 4.00 -1.45
C LEU A 6 16.06 3.84 -0.97
N ASP A 7 15.14 4.40 -1.74
CA ASP A 7 13.74 4.10 -1.59
C ASP A 7 13.45 2.67 -2.07
N LEU A 8 12.40 2.07 -1.53
CA LEU A 8 12.05 0.68 -1.82
C LEU A 8 11.03 0.61 -2.96
N GLU A 9 9.83 1.14 -2.73
CA GLU A 9 8.73 1.11 -3.70
C GLU A 9 8.99 2.13 -4.83
N GLY A 10 8.73 1.74 -6.08
CA GLY A 10 8.99 2.55 -7.26
C GLY A 10 10.47 2.63 -7.69
N VAL A 11 11.42 2.22 -6.84
CA VAL A 11 12.86 2.16 -7.18
C VAL A 11 13.37 0.73 -7.26
N LEU A 12 13.24 -0.04 -6.18
CA LEU A 12 13.75 -1.40 -6.09
C LEU A 12 12.65 -2.44 -6.33
N VAL A 13 11.41 -2.12 -5.97
CA VAL A 13 10.24 -2.99 -6.14
C VAL A 13 9.02 -2.19 -6.61
N PRO A 14 8.02 -2.83 -7.24
CA PRO A 14 6.76 -2.17 -7.55
C PRO A 14 5.96 -1.81 -6.30
N GLU A 15 4.97 -0.93 -6.46
CA GLU A 15 4.02 -0.55 -5.39
C GLU A 15 3.33 -1.79 -4.80
N VAL A 16 3.55 -2.03 -3.51
CA VAL A 16 3.10 -3.23 -2.81
C VAL A 16 1.58 -3.26 -2.75
N TRP A 17 0.93 -2.16 -2.36
CA TRP A 17 -0.52 -2.12 -2.20
C TRP A 17 -1.30 -2.27 -3.52
N ILE A 18 -0.73 -1.80 -4.63
CA ILE A 18 -1.29 -2.05 -5.96
C ILE A 18 -1.24 -3.55 -6.29
N ASN A 19 -0.12 -4.21 -6.01
CA ASN A 19 0.02 -5.66 -6.21
C ASN A 19 -0.89 -6.47 -5.28
N VAL A 20 -1.06 -6.05 -4.02
CA VAL A 20 -1.98 -6.69 -3.08
C VAL A 20 -3.41 -6.59 -3.61
N ALA A 21 -3.82 -5.42 -4.09
CA ALA A 21 -5.13 -5.22 -4.71
C ALA A 21 -5.36 -6.16 -5.91
N GLU A 22 -4.37 -6.30 -6.79
CA GLU A 22 -4.46 -7.17 -7.97
C GLU A 22 -4.53 -8.65 -7.61
N ARG A 23 -3.76 -9.11 -6.62
CA ARG A 23 -3.76 -10.51 -6.19
C ARG A 23 -5.01 -10.90 -5.41
N THR A 24 -5.56 -9.97 -4.64
CA THR A 24 -6.77 -10.20 -3.82
C THR A 24 -8.06 -9.88 -4.57
N GLY A 25 -7.98 -9.16 -5.69
CA GLY A 25 -9.14 -8.66 -6.42
C GLY A 25 -9.86 -7.49 -5.74
N ILE A 26 -9.26 -6.89 -4.70
CA ILE A 26 -9.87 -5.81 -3.90
C ILE A 26 -9.41 -4.47 -4.46
N GLU A 27 -10.16 -3.89 -5.40
CA GLU A 27 -9.79 -2.61 -6.05
C GLU A 27 -9.60 -1.45 -5.07
N ALA A 28 -10.33 -1.44 -3.95
CA ALA A 28 -10.22 -0.38 -2.93
C ALA A 28 -8.83 -0.31 -2.27
N LEU A 29 -8.03 -1.38 -2.33
CA LEU A 29 -6.63 -1.37 -1.85
C LEU A 29 -5.67 -0.59 -2.78
N ARG A 30 -6.10 -0.22 -3.99
CA ARG A 30 -5.31 0.58 -4.94
C ARG A 30 -5.18 2.05 -4.54
N LEU A 31 -5.96 2.51 -3.55
CA LEU A 31 -5.89 3.89 -3.08
C LEU A 31 -4.48 4.25 -2.61
N THR A 32 -4.02 5.42 -3.02
CA THR A 32 -2.70 5.96 -2.72
C THR A 32 -2.80 7.25 -1.92
N THR A 33 -1.66 7.81 -1.51
CA THR A 33 -1.60 9.12 -0.85
C THR A 33 -2.02 10.28 -1.76
N ARG A 34 -2.14 10.06 -3.09
CA ARG A 34 -2.72 11.04 -4.02
C ARG A 34 -4.23 11.15 -3.84
N ASP A 35 -4.89 10.07 -3.42
CA ASP A 35 -6.33 10.00 -3.21
C ASP A 35 -6.69 10.34 -1.76
N ILE A 36 -5.90 9.82 -0.81
CA ILE A 36 -6.03 10.08 0.62
C ILE A 36 -4.69 10.61 1.14
N PRO A 37 -4.49 11.94 1.21
CA PRO A 37 -3.23 12.54 1.65
C PRO A 37 -2.85 12.21 3.10
N ASP A 38 -3.84 11.95 3.95
CA ASP A 38 -3.63 11.53 5.33
C ASP A 38 -3.25 10.04 5.37
N TYR A 39 -1.98 9.78 5.69
CA TYR A 39 -1.42 8.43 5.73
C TYR A 39 -2.07 7.54 6.78
N ASP A 40 -2.37 8.08 7.97
CA ASP A 40 -3.02 7.32 9.04
C ASP A 40 -4.43 6.90 8.62
N ARG A 41 -5.16 7.80 7.96
CA ARG A 41 -6.48 7.50 7.40
C ARG A 41 -6.41 6.43 6.31
N LEU A 42 -5.42 6.52 5.42
CA LEU A 42 -5.21 5.52 4.36
C LEU A 42 -4.90 4.14 4.94
N MET A 43 -4.03 4.06 5.95
CA MET A 43 -3.66 2.79 6.57
C MET A 43 -4.81 2.15 7.34
N ARG A 44 -5.59 2.94 8.10
CA ARG A 44 -6.81 2.44 8.76
C ARG A 44 -7.82 1.90 7.76
N HIS A 45 -7.98 2.56 6.62
CA HIS A 45 -8.86 2.08 5.56
C HIS A 45 -8.41 0.73 5.00
N ARG A 46 -7.11 0.58 4.70
CA ARG A 46 -6.54 -0.69 4.20
C ARG A 46 -6.72 -1.83 5.20
N LEU A 47 -6.43 -1.59 6.47
CA LEU A 47 -6.59 -2.62 7.51
C LEU A 47 -8.07 -3.03 7.69
N ALA A 48 -8.99 -2.08 7.65
CA ALA A 48 -10.42 -2.37 7.71
C ALA A 48 -10.89 -3.23 6.52
N LEU A 49 -10.37 -2.96 5.31
CA LEU A 49 -10.67 -3.79 4.14
C LEU A 49 -10.12 -5.20 4.28
N LEU A 50 -8.86 -5.35 4.73
CA LEU A 50 -8.27 -6.67 4.95
C LEU A 50 -9.09 -7.49 5.94
N ASP A 51 -9.53 -6.88 7.05
CA ASP A 51 -10.39 -7.53 8.05
C ASP A 51 -11.76 -7.93 7.48
N GLN A 52 -12.42 -7.03 6.74
CA GLN A 52 -13.70 -7.31 6.06
C GLN A 52 -13.60 -8.49 5.08
N HIS A 53 -12.48 -8.59 4.37
CA HIS A 53 -12.20 -9.67 3.42
C HIS A 53 -11.57 -10.90 4.09
N HIS A 54 -11.43 -10.91 5.41
CA HIS A 54 -10.86 -12.01 6.21
C HIS A 54 -9.42 -12.40 5.79
N LEU A 55 -8.65 -11.41 5.34
CA LEU A 55 -7.25 -11.55 4.97
C LEU A 55 -6.39 -11.16 6.19
N LYS A 56 -5.57 -12.10 6.68
CA LYS A 56 -4.67 -11.91 7.83
C LYS A 56 -3.22 -12.00 7.42
#